data_AF-A0A2V5Q035-F1
#
_entry.id   AF-A0A2V5Q035-F1
#
_cell.length_a   1.000
_cell.length_b   1.000
_cell.length_c   1.000
_cell.angle_alpha   90.00
_cell.angle_beta   90.00
_cell.angle_gamma   90.00
#
_symmetry.space_group_name_H-M   'P 1'
#
loop_
_entity.id
_entity.type
_entity.pdbx_description
1 polymer ?
#
loop_
_entity_poly.entity_id
_entity_poly.type
_entity_poly.pdbx_seq_one_letter_code
_entity_poly.pdbx_strand_id
1 'polypeptide(L)'
;YLVPGLIAANLQSWRKYIEHVGLTGNTVNSSTRSIVPKSWLGHLFAYTLLHEPYHGVHHQNAGLPHRVLPQFTSVLIPKRPDDVAPFMSYRQALPDLIRSLANPRVGAQWCDSTDSRLREHREFVANKKPTNEALRDEQAYLH
;
A
#
# COMPACT_ATOMS: atom_id res chain seq x y z
N TYR A 1 -3.30 -10.03 -34.70
CA TYR A 1 -2.83 -9.92 -33.30
C TYR A 1 -3.21 -8.62 -32.58
N LEU A 2 -3.67 -7.57 -33.27
CA LEU A 2 -3.99 -6.27 -32.64
C LEU A 2 -5.11 -6.35 -31.59
N VAL A 3 -6.25 -6.94 -31.95
CA VAL A 3 -7.41 -7.08 -31.05
C VAL A 3 -7.06 -7.83 -29.75
N PRO A 4 -6.47 -9.04 -29.78
CA PRO A 4 -6.10 -9.72 -28.53
C PRO A 4 -5.03 -8.95 -27.73
N GLY A 5 -4.10 -8.26 -28.38
CA GLY A 5 -3.12 -7.42 -27.71
C GLY A 5 -3.75 -6.23 -26.97
N LEU A 6 -4.72 -5.55 -27.60
CA LEU A 6 -5.47 -4.45 -26.98
C LEU A 6 -6.25 -4.94 -25.76
N ILE A 7 -6.92 -6.09 -25.86
CA ILE A 7 -7.64 -6.68 -24.73
C ILE A 7 -6.68 -6.96 -23.58
N ALA A 8 -5.57 -7.65 -23.84
CA ALA A 8 -4.58 -7.98 -22.82
C ALA A 8 -3.99 -6.71 -22.15
N ALA A 9 -3.67 -5.68 -22.93
CA ALA A 9 -3.14 -4.42 -22.41
C ALA A 9 -4.16 -3.68 -21.51
N ASN A 10 -5.44 -3.67 -21.91
CA ASN A 10 -6.49 -3.06 -21.10
C ASN A 10 -6.74 -3.85 -19.81
N LEU A 11 -6.77 -5.19 -19.86
CA LEU A 11 -6.94 -6.03 -18.67
C LEU A 11 -5.79 -5.85 -17.67
N GLN A 12 -4.54 -5.81 -18.16
CA GLN A 12 -3.37 -5.54 -17.30
C GLN A 12 -3.41 -4.14 -16.69
N SER A 13 -3.81 -3.13 -17.47
CA SER A 13 -3.95 -1.76 -16.97
C SER A 13 -5.02 -1.67 -15.88
N TRP A 14 -6.20 -2.24 -16.13
CA TRP A 14 -7.30 -2.30 -15.18
C TRP A 14 -6.91 -2.98 -13.87
N ARG A 15 -6.21 -4.11 -13.97
CA ARG A 15 -5.67 -4.83 -12.81
C ARG A 15 -4.80 -3.94 -11.95
N LYS A 16 -3.74 -3.35 -12.55
CA LYS A 16 -2.80 -2.46 -11.85
C LYS A 16 -3.51 -1.28 -11.22
N TYR A 17 -4.48 -0.71 -11.94
CA TYR A 17 -5.26 0.44 -11.51
C TYR A 17 -6.04 0.14 -10.23
N ILE A 18 -6.76 -0.98 -10.18
CA ILE A 18 -7.50 -1.41 -8.98
C ILE A 18 -6.55 -1.70 -7.80
N GLU A 19 -5.42 -2.35 -8.06
CA GLU A 19 -4.50 -2.78 -7.01
C GLU A 19 -3.73 -1.62 -6.35
N HIS A 20 -3.46 -0.52 -7.05
CA HIS A 20 -2.50 0.49 -6.58
C HIS A 20 -3.08 1.90 -6.45
N VAL A 21 -4.11 2.27 -7.21
CA VAL A 21 -4.55 3.67 -7.25
C VAL A 21 -5.25 4.09 -5.96
N GLY A 22 -4.89 5.27 -5.44
CA GLY A 22 -5.50 5.83 -4.24
C GLY A 22 -5.02 5.20 -2.94
N LEU A 23 -3.90 4.49 -2.96
CA LEU A 23 -3.22 3.93 -1.79
C LEU A 23 -1.89 4.66 -1.57
N THR A 24 -1.73 5.28 -0.41
CA THR A 24 -0.56 6.12 -0.08
C THR A 24 0.31 5.56 1.03
N GLY A 25 -0.03 4.42 1.61
CA GLY A 25 0.72 3.90 2.75
C GLY A 25 2.06 3.26 2.36
N ASN A 26 2.82 2.86 3.37
CA ASN A 26 4.16 2.30 3.23
C ASN A 26 4.28 0.84 3.66
N THR A 27 3.15 0.18 3.94
CA THR A 27 3.09 -1.26 4.22
C THR A 27 2.55 -2.00 3.02
N VAL A 28 2.69 -3.33 3.02
CA VAL A 28 2.08 -4.20 2.02
C VAL A 28 0.57 -3.98 1.87
N ASN A 29 -0.14 -3.80 2.99
CA ASN A 29 -1.60 -3.69 3.00
C ASN A 29 -2.11 -2.26 2.80
N SER A 30 -1.22 -1.26 2.84
CA SER A 30 -1.57 0.16 2.67
C SER A 30 -0.99 0.77 1.38
N SER A 31 -0.09 0.06 0.70
CA SER A 31 0.46 0.41 -0.62
C SER A 31 -0.17 -0.38 -1.77
N THR A 32 -0.78 -1.54 -1.47
CA THR A 32 -1.46 -2.40 -2.45
C THR A 32 -2.72 -3.05 -1.91
N ARG A 33 -3.77 -3.09 -2.74
CA ARG A 33 -4.96 -3.92 -2.47
C ARG A 33 -4.65 -5.36 -2.86
N SER A 34 -4.47 -6.22 -1.88
CA SER A 34 -4.36 -7.66 -2.13
C SER A 34 -5.75 -8.24 -2.43
N ILE A 35 -5.87 -9.04 -3.49
CA ILE A 35 -7.12 -9.71 -3.88
C ILE A 35 -6.88 -11.20 -3.86
N VAL A 36 -7.33 -11.88 -2.81
CA VAL A 36 -7.13 -13.32 -2.59
C VAL A 36 -8.47 -14.04 -2.81
N PRO A 37 -8.77 -14.49 -4.05
CA PRO A 37 -10.00 -15.23 -4.32
C PRO A 37 -10.05 -16.54 -3.52
N LYS A 38 -11.24 -16.93 -3.06
CA LYS A 38 -11.47 -18.22 -2.39
C LYS A 38 -12.27 -19.21 -3.23
N SER A 39 -12.96 -18.74 -4.26
CA SER A 39 -13.77 -19.60 -5.14
C SER A 39 -12.99 -20.01 -6.38
N TRP A 40 -13.29 -21.19 -6.92
CA TRP A 40 -12.72 -21.67 -8.18
C TRP A 40 -12.96 -20.69 -9.34
N LEU A 41 -14.18 -20.13 -9.45
CA LEU A 41 -14.49 -19.09 -10.45
C LEU A 41 -13.65 -17.82 -10.24
N GLY A 42 -13.40 -17.45 -8.99
CA GLY A 42 -12.53 -16.32 -8.66
C GLY A 42 -11.08 -16.58 -9.09
N HIS A 43 -10.58 -17.80 -8.90
CA HIS A 43 -9.25 -18.20 -9.38
C HIS A 43 -9.16 -18.19 -10.90
N LEU A 44 -10.19 -18.69 -11.61
CA LEU A 44 -10.22 -18.66 -13.07
C LEU A 44 -10.21 -17.23 -13.60
N PHE A 45 -11.02 -16.34 -13.02
CA PHE A 45 -11.05 -14.94 -13.39
C PHE A 45 -9.71 -14.25 -13.11
N ALA A 46 -9.14 -14.46 -11.93
CA ALA A 46 -7.80 -13.98 -11.58
C ALA A 46 -6.74 -14.45 -12.59
N TYR A 47 -6.78 -15.73 -12.98
CA TYR A 47 -5.87 -16.28 -13.98
C TYR A 47 -5.98 -15.55 -15.33
N THR A 48 -7.20 -15.26 -15.81
CA THR A 48 -7.38 -14.52 -17.07
C THR A 48 -6.85 -13.08 -17.02
N LEU A 49 -6.78 -12.49 -15.84
CA LEU A 49 -6.19 -11.17 -15.61
C LEU A 49 -4.66 -11.22 -15.43
N LEU A 50 -4.05 -12.41 -15.45
CA LEU A 50 -2.67 -12.63 -15.02
C LEU A 50 -2.43 -12.02 -13.64
N HIS A 51 -3.41 -12.23 -12.76
CA HIS A 51 -3.44 -11.71 -11.41
C HIS A 51 -2.49 -12.49 -10.50
N GLU A 52 -1.82 -11.75 -9.61
CA GLU A 52 -1.03 -12.32 -8.53
C GLU A 52 -1.84 -12.17 -7.21
N PRO A 53 -2.47 -13.25 -6.68
CA PRO A 53 -3.33 -13.18 -5.51
C PRO A 53 -2.66 -12.58 -4.28
N TYR A 54 -1.38 -12.86 -4.10
CA TYR A 54 -0.59 -12.40 -2.96
C TYR A 54 0.31 -11.23 -3.37
N HIS A 55 -0.23 -10.30 -4.18
CA HIS A 55 0.52 -9.19 -4.80
C HIS A 55 1.43 -8.45 -3.82
N GLY A 56 0.87 -8.10 -2.67
CA GLY A 56 1.60 -7.42 -1.62
C GLY A 56 2.75 -8.26 -1.00
N VAL A 57 2.50 -9.55 -0.79
CA VAL A 57 3.51 -10.52 -0.31
C VAL A 57 4.63 -10.68 -1.34
N HIS A 58 4.28 -10.74 -2.62
CA HIS A 58 5.23 -10.84 -3.72
C HIS A 58 6.16 -9.62 -3.79
N HIS A 59 5.65 -8.39 -3.57
CA HIS A 59 6.50 -7.20 -3.49
C HIS A 59 7.44 -7.22 -2.29
N GLN A 60 6.94 -7.61 -1.11
CA GLN A 60 7.78 -7.66 0.10
C GLN A 60 8.84 -8.78 0.03
N ASN A 61 8.51 -9.91 -0.60
CA ASN A 61 9.37 -11.08 -0.71
C ASN A 61 9.74 -11.34 -2.18
N ALA A 62 10.23 -10.31 -2.85
CA ALA A 62 10.61 -10.39 -4.25
C ALA A 62 11.61 -11.54 -4.48
N GLY A 63 11.35 -12.37 -5.48
CA GLY A 63 12.19 -13.53 -5.81
C GLY A 63 11.70 -14.87 -5.24
N LEU A 64 10.69 -14.88 -4.36
CA LEU A 64 10.02 -16.13 -3.99
C LEU A 64 9.19 -16.70 -5.15
N PRO A 65 9.21 -18.02 -5.38
CA PRO A 65 8.31 -18.66 -6.34
C PRO A 65 6.83 -18.42 -5.98
N HIS A 66 5.98 -18.11 -6.97
CA HIS A 66 4.54 -17.86 -6.75
C HIS A 66 3.83 -18.96 -5.92
N ARG A 67 4.24 -20.22 -6.08
CA ARG A 67 3.70 -21.37 -5.34
C ARG A 67 3.90 -21.31 -3.82
N VAL A 68 4.90 -20.57 -3.32
CA VAL A 68 5.19 -20.49 -1.88
C VAL A 68 4.54 -19.28 -1.21
N LEU A 69 4.08 -18.28 -1.98
CA LEU A 69 3.45 -17.07 -1.45
C LEU A 69 2.27 -17.32 -0.49
N PRO A 70 1.40 -18.34 -0.66
CA PRO A 70 0.33 -18.64 0.29
C PRO A 70 0.80 -18.87 1.73
N GLN A 71 2.05 -19.30 1.92
CA GLN A 71 2.63 -19.58 3.24
C GLN A 71 2.93 -18.29 4.04
N PHE A 72 2.97 -17.14 3.36
CA PHE A 72 3.30 -15.84 3.94
C PHE A 72 2.07 -14.94 4.09
N THR A 73 0.86 -15.51 4.09
CA THR A 73 -0.41 -14.78 4.24
C THR A 73 -0.54 -14.03 5.56
N SER A 74 0.22 -14.40 6.58
CA SER A 74 0.29 -13.65 7.85
C SER A 74 0.75 -12.20 7.67
N VAL A 75 1.50 -11.89 6.59
CA VAL A 75 1.89 -10.53 6.20
C VAL A 75 0.67 -9.69 5.81
N LEU A 76 -0.37 -10.33 5.28
CA LEU A 76 -1.59 -9.66 4.83
C LEU A 76 -2.58 -9.36 5.95
N ILE A 77 -2.25 -9.69 7.20
CA ILE A 77 -3.05 -9.29 8.36
C ILE A 77 -2.80 -7.80 8.60
N PRO A 78 -3.83 -6.93 8.57
CA PRO A 78 -3.69 -5.52 8.90
C PRO A 78 -3.09 -5.34 10.29
N LYS A 79 -2.01 -4.56 10.38
CA LYS A 79 -1.32 -4.24 11.65
C LYS A 79 -1.52 -2.80 12.06
N ARG A 80 -1.86 -1.94 11.10
CA ARG A 80 -2.05 -0.51 11.32
C ARG A 80 -3.47 -0.07 10.93
N PRO A 81 -3.97 1.05 11.48
CA PRO A 81 -5.29 1.58 11.12
C PRO A 81 -5.43 1.93 9.63
N ASP A 82 -4.32 2.25 8.95
CA ASP A 82 -4.26 2.57 7.53
C ASP A 82 -4.11 1.34 6.61
N ASP A 83 -3.96 0.13 7.19
CA ASP A 83 -3.86 -1.10 6.43
C ASP A 83 -5.24 -1.58 5.95
N VAL A 84 -5.33 -2.01 4.70
CA VAL A 84 -6.53 -2.59 4.10
C VAL A 84 -6.42 -4.12 4.12
N ALA A 85 -7.45 -4.78 4.65
CA ALA A 85 -7.52 -6.24 4.61
C ALA A 85 -7.64 -6.75 3.15
N PRO A 86 -7.13 -7.97 2.84
CA PRO A 86 -7.27 -8.54 1.51
C PRO A 86 -8.74 -8.68 1.09
N PHE A 87 -9.05 -8.24 -0.12
CA PHE A 87 -10.35 -8.44 -0.73
C PHE A 87 -10.47 -9.86 -1.25
N MET A 88 -11.69 -10.41 -1.25
CA MET A 88 -11.94 -11.75 -1.77
C MET A 88 -12.26 -11.76 -3.27
N SER A 89 -12.46 -10.60 -3.88
CA SER A 89 -12.70 -10.46 -5.32
C SER A 89 -12.52 -9.01 -5.79
N TYR A 90 -12.33 -8.83 -7.10
CA TYR A 90 -12.34 -7.50 -7.73
C TYR A 90 -13.66 -6.75 -7.51
N ARG A 91 -14.79 -7.45 -7.39
CA ARG A 91 -16.09 -6.82 -7.09
C ARG A 91 -16.11 -6.12 -5.73
N GLN A 92 -15.35 -6.64 -4.76
CA GLN A 92 -15.19 -6.01 -3.44
C GLN A 92 -14.14 -4.89 -3.45
N ALA A 93 -13.06 -5.06 -4.22
CA ALA A 93 -11.99 -4.07 -4.32
C ALA A 93 -12.39 -2.82 -5.13
N LEU A 94 -13.27 -2.98 -6.13
CA LEU A 94 -13.64 -1.89 -7.03
C LEU A 94 -14.35 -0.71 -6.32
N PRO A 95 -15.33 -0.92 -5.41
CA PRO A 95 -15.89 0.17 -4.62
C PRO A 95 -14.84 0.89 -3.76
N ASP A 96 -13.83 0.19 -3.26
CA ASP A 96 -12.74 0.81 -2.50
C ASP A 96 -11.89 1.73 -3.39
N LEU A 97 -11.49 1.24 -4.58
CA LEU A 97 -10.86 2.07 -5.60
C LEU A 97 -11.69 3.33 -5.90
N ILE A 98 -12.99 3.17 -6.18
CA ILE A 98 -13.86 4.29 -6.57
C ILE A 98 -13.89 5.37 -5.49
N ARG A 99 -13.92 5.00 -4.20
CA ARG A 99 -13.84 5.96 -3.10
C ARG A 99 -12.51 6.72 -3.10
N SER A 100 -11.41 6.04 -3.40
CA SER A 100 -10.09 6.66 -3.47
C SER A 100 -9.88 7.53 -4.71
N LEU A 101 -10.76 7.49 -5.73
CA LEU A 101 -10.63 8.36 -6.91
C LEU A 101 -10.84 9.84 -6.60
N ALA A 102 -11.50 10.18 -5.49
CA ALA A 102 -11.57 11.57 -5.01
C ALA A 102 -10.19 12.15 -4.67
N ASN A 103 -9.21 11.29 -4.38
CA ASN A 103 -7.81 11.65 -4.17
C ASN A 103 -6.89 10.58 -4.77
N PRO A 104 -6.60 10.63 -6.09
CA PRO A 104 -5.97 9.54 -6.84
C PRO A 104 -4.45 9.42 -6.60
N ARG A 105 -3.93 10.02 -5.54
CA ARG A 105 -2.51 9.93 -5.17
C ARG A 105 -2.12 8.48 -4.91
N VAL A 106 -0.88 8.13 -5.23
CA VAL A 106 -0.35 6.77 -5.09
C VAL A 106 1.03 6.81 -4.50
N GLY A 107 1.27 5.99 -3.48
CA GLY A 107 2.57 5.76 -2.87
C GLY A 107 2.88 6.63 -1.65
N ALA A 108 3.87 6.16 -0.90
CA ALA A 108 4.30 6.71 0.39
C ALA A 108 4.82 8.15 0.32
N GLN A 109 5.21 8.64 -0.86
CA GLN A 109 5.66 10.02 -1.04
C GLN A 109 4.58 11.06 -0.72
N TRP A 110 3.31 10.65 -0.65
CA TRP A 110 2.18 11.50 -0.30
C TRP A 110 1.76 11.42 1.17
N CYS A 111 2.36 10.54 1.98
CA CYS A 111 2.14 10.49 3.44
C CYS A 111 2.84 11.64 4.21
N ASP A 112 3.18 12.71 3.48
CA ASP A 112 3.77 13.97 3.90
C ASP A 112 5.12 13.94 4.64
N SER A 113 6.05 14.62 3.98
CA SER A 113 7.31 15.18 4.46
C SER A 113 7.23 15.93 5.81
N THR A 114 6.04 16.24 6.31
CA THR A 114 5.80 16.95 7.56
C THR A 114 5.94 16.03 8.78
N ASP A 115 5.40 14.81 8.73
CA ASP A 115 5.49 13.87 9.86
C ASP A 115 6.89 13.26 9.98
N SER A 116 7.56 13.06 8.84
CA SER A 116 8.97 12.67 8.80
C SER A 116 9.90 13.80 9.29
N ARG A 117 9.66 15.07 8.92
CA ARG A 117 10.42 16.23 9.47
C ARG A 117 10.16 16.43 10.96
N LEU A 118 8.93 16.20 11.43
CA LEU A 118 8.58 16.30 12.86
C LEU A 118 9.21 15.16 13.67
N ARG A 119 9.28 13.94 13.12
CA ARG A 119 10.03 12.83 13.70
C ARG A 119 11.53 13.11 13.74
N GLU A 120 12.14 13.54 12.63
CA GLU A 120 13.55 13.94 12.59
C GLU A 120 13.85 15.08 13.57
N HIS A 121 12.98 16.10 13.66
CA HIS A 121 13.12 17.19 14.61
C HIS A 121 13.03 16.70 16.07
N ARG A 122 12.07 15.82 16.38
CA ARG A 122 11.93 15.23 17.72
C ARG A 122 13.13 14.36 18.09
N GLU A 123 13.64 13.58 17.15
CA GLU A 123 14.85 12.78 17.34
C GLU A 123 16.10 13.67 17.50
N PHE A 124 16.22 14.74 16.70
CA PHE A 124 17.30 15.72 16.82
C PHE A 124 17.27 16.44 18.19
N VAL A 125 16.10 16.86 18.65
CA VAL A 125 15.92 17.48 19.98
C VAL A 125 16.21 16.48 21.10
N ALA A 126 15.75 15.23 20.98
CA ALA A 126 16.00 14.19 21.97
C ALA A 126 17.47 13.77 22.07
N ASN A 127 18.22 13.84 20.96
CA ASN A 127 19.64 13.50 20.92
C ASN A 127 20.57 14.68 21.24
N LYS A 128 20.03 15.91 21.32
CA LYS A 128 20.79 17.06 21.83
C LYS A 128 20.88 16.90 23.35
N LYS A 129 22.08 16.68 23.89
CA LYS A 129 22.33 16.89 25.33
C LYS A 129 21.84 18.30 25.68
N PRO A 130 21.01 18.48 26.72
CA PRO A 130 20.50 19.79 27.06
C PRO A 130 21.67 20.67 27.49
N THR A 131 22.06 21.61 26.64
CA THR A 131 22.83 22.78 27.04
C THR A 131 21.85 23.84 27.55
N ASN A 132 22.27 24.60 28.57
CA ASN A 132 21.46 25.61 29.27
C ASN A 132 20.81 26.69 28.38
N GLU A 133 21.14 26.75 27.09
CA GLU A 133 20.51 27.62 26.10
C GLU A 133 19.13 27.10 25.64
N ALA A 134 18.93 25.78 25.53
CA ALA A 134 17.67 25.20 25.05
C ALA A 134 16.48 25.44 25.98
N LEU A 135 16.74 25.59 27.29
CA LEU A 135 15.71 25.91 28.29
C LEU A 135 15.30 27.40 28.28
N ARG A 136 16.11 28.29 27.68
CA ARG A 136 15.77 29.71 27.53
C ARG A 136 14.90 29.98 26.31
N ASP A 137 15.14 29.26 25.21
CA ASP A 137 14.35 29.42 23.99
C ASP A 137 12.92 28.88 24.14
N GLU A 138 12.71 27.82 24.92
CA GLU A 138 11.38 27.26 25.19
C GLU A 138 10.50 28.22 26.03
N GLN A 139 11.09 29.02 26.91
CA GLN A 139 10.38 30.07 27.66
C GLN A 139 10.06 31.31 26.83
N ALA A 140 10.83 31.60 25.78
CA ALA A 140 10.59 32.73 24.88
C ALA A 140 9.48 32.46 23.85
N TYR A 141 9.13 31.20 23.60
CA TYR A 141 8.09 30.82 22.63
C TYR A 141 6.68 30.69 23.25
N LEU A 142 6.59 30.68 24.58
CA LEU A 142 5.34 30.53 25.34
C LEU A 142 4.79 31.86 25.89
N HIS A 143 5.36 32.99 25.47
CA HIS A 143 4.89 34.35 25.78
C HIS A 143 4.76 35.21 24.52
#